data_AF-A0A7Z9UM34-F1
#
_entry.id   AF-A0A7Z9UM34-F1
#
_cell.length_a   1.000
_cell.length_b   1.000
_cell.length_c   1.000
_cell.angle_alpha   90.00
_cell.angle_beta   90.00
_cell.angle_gamma   90.00
#
_symmetry.space_group_name_H-M   'P 1'
#
loop_
_entity.id
_entity.type
_entity.pdbx_description
1 polymer ?
#
loop_
_entity_poly.entity_id
_entity_poly.type
_entity_poly.pdbx_seq_one_letter_code
_entity_poly.pdbx_strand_id
1 'polypeptide(L)'
;MIILSVFLTISLGQNRTPATYWESLEIKEKVAFINGVYAAGAKLKFHHKQEVKKQYNQDVNWVEPYYIERFYEIVDEHRSKEVGYQVDLIAKAMDAFYSNYDNTAIPLLESLRIVSLAQDGKTKKADLYLLKAQKRYKP
;
A
#
# COMPACT_ATOMS: atom_id res chain seq x y z
N MET A 1 25.24 -17.64 32.10
CA MET A 1 24.52 -18.18 30.92
C MET A 1 23.42 -17.25 30.42
N ILE A 2 22.57 -16.68 31.29
CA ILE A 2 21.43 -15.82 30.88
C ILE A 2 21.85 -14.59 30.06
N ILE A 3 22.92 -13.89 30.46
CA ILE A 3 23.41 -12.69 29.76
C ILE A 3 23.91 -13.04 28.34
N LEU A 4 24.64 -14.15 28.18
CA LEU A 4 25.15 -14.59 26.89
C LEU A 4 24.02 -15.00 25.93
N SER A 5 22.96 -15.65 26.45
CA SER A 5 21.77 -15.99 25.68
C SER A 5 20.94 -14.77 25.26
N VAL A 6 20.93 -13.69 26.06
CA VAL A 6 20.26 -12.43 25.69
C VAL A 6 21.05 -11.68 24.59
N PHE A 7 22.38 -11.69 24.64
CA PHE A 7 23.19 -11.10 23.55
C PHE A 7 23.09 -11.89 22.24
N LEU A 8 22.89 -13.21 22.29
CA LEU A 8 22.69 -14.05 21.10
C LEU A 8 21.34 -13.77 20.41
N THR A 9 20.27 -13.50 21.17
CA THR A 9 18.95 -13.17 20.60
C THR A 9 18.90 -11.75 20.02
N ILE A 10 19.63 -10.80 20.61
CA ILE A 10 19.71 -9.42 20.08
C ILE A 10 20.52 -9.35 18.78
N SER A 11 21.52 -10.23 18.60
CA SER A 11 22.33 -10.32 17.38
C SER A 11 21.67 -11.10 16.23
N LEU A 12 20.63 -11.89 16.54
CA LEU A 12 19.77 -12.57 15.56
C LEU A 12 18.51 -11.75 15.23
N GLY A 13 18.66 -10.43 15.08
CA GLY A 13 17.58 -9.60 14.55
C GLY A 13 17.09 -10.18 13.22
N GLN A 14 15.81 -10.57 13.16
CA GLN A 14 15.24 -11.12 11.93
C GLN A 14 15.27 -10.04 10.85
N ASN A 15 16.11 -10.21 9.82
CA ASN A 15 16.05 -9.45 8.58
C ASN A 15 14.76 -9.83 7.83
N ARG A 16 13.62 -9.37 8.34
CA ARG A 16 12.32 -9.56 7.71
C ARG A 16 12.16 -8.52 6.60
N THR A 17 12.25 -8.97 5.36
CA THR A 17 11.83 -8.18 4.20
C THR A 17 10.30 -8.06 4.18
N PRO A 18 9.73 -7.04 3.53
CA PRO A 18 8.30 -6.95 3.29
C PRO A 18 7.68 -8.23 2.72
N ALA A 19 8.37 -8.90 1.79
CA ALA A 19 7.95 -10.19 1.25
C ALA A 19 7.87 -11.29 2.32
N THR A 20 8.92 -11.47 3.12
CA THR A 20 8.91 -12.51 4.18
C THR A 20 7.85 -12.25 5.25
N TYR A 21 7.57 -10.98 5.55
CA TYR A 21 6.45 -10.63 6.42
C TYR A 21 5.12 -11.00 5.75
N TRP A 22 4.91 -10.60 4.50
CA TRP A 22 3.68 -10.89 3.77
C TRP A 22 3.42 -12.39 3.64
N GLU A 23 4.45 -13.16 3.29
CA GLU A 23 4.39 -14.62 3.17
C GLU A 23 4.02 -15.29 4.50
N SER A 24 4.46 -14.75 5.63
CA SER A 24 4.16 -15.30 6.96
C SER A 24 2.69 -15.15 7.39
N LEU A 25 1.90 -14.33 6.67
CA LEU A 25 0.50 -14.09 7.01
C LEU A 25 -0.43 -15.15 6.42
N GLU A 26 -1.43 -15.56 7.19
CA GLU A 26 -2.55 -16.33 6.67
C GLU A 26 -3.42 -15.45 5.74
N ILE A 27 -4.17 -16.09 4.83
CA ILE A 27 -5.02 -15.37 3.88
C ILE A 27 -6.01 -14.41 4.56
N LYS A 28 -6.55 -14.78 5.73
CA LYS A 28 -7.46 -13.93 6.51
C LYS A 28 -6.77 -12.65 7.00
N GLU A 29 -5.50 -12.74 7.36
CA GLU A 29 -4.69 -11.62 7.85
C GLU A 29 -4.27 -10.70 6.70
N LYS A 30 -3.91 -11.27 5.55
CA LYS A 30 -3.67 -10.53 4.29
C LYS A 30 -4.89 -9.72 3.88
N VAL A 31 -6.07 -10.35 3.89
CA VAL A 31 -7.35 -9.68 3.58
C VAL A 31 -7.66 -8.60 4.62
N ALA A 32 -7.46 -8.86 5.90
CA ALA A 32 -7.66 -7.87 6.96
C ALA A 32 -6.73 -6.66 6.79
N PHE A 33 -5.46 -6.87 6.45
CA PHE A 33 -4.51 -5.81 6.16
C PHE A 33 -4.99 -4.92 5.00
N ILE A 34 -5.36 -5.53 3.86
CA ILE A 34 -5.83 -4.78 2.68
C ILE A 34 -7.10 -4.00 2.99
N ASN A 35 -8.07 -4.60 3.69
CA ASN A 35 -9.27 -3.92 4.15
C ASN A 35 -8.95 -2.75 5.09
N GLY A 36 -7.96 -2.90 5.96
CA GLY A 36 -7.44 -1.82 6.81
C GLY A 36 -6.95 -0.64 5.99
N VAL A 37 -6.15 -0.88 4.94
CA VAL A 37 -5.67 0.17 4.03
C VAL A 37 -6.84 0.83 3.30
N TYR A 38 -7.80 0.06 2.79
CA TYR A 38 -8.97 0.59 2.08
C TYR A 38 -9.83 1.47 2.99
N ALA A 39 -10.09 1.02 4.21
CA ALA A 39 -10.88 1.75 5.20
C ALA A 39 -10.15 3.04 5.64
N ALA A 40 -8.84 2.95 5.91
CA ALA A 40 -8.02 4.10 6.27
C ALA A 40 -8.01 5.15 5.14
N GLY A 41 -7.78 4.72 3.89
CA GLY A 41 -7.83 5.60 2.72
C GLY A 41 -9.18 6.28 2.55
N ALA A 42 -10.29 5.52 2.67
CA ALA A 42 -11.63 6.07 2.61
C ALA A 42 -11.90 7.12 3.71
N LYS A 43 -11.49 6.82 4.95
CA LYS A 43 -11.68 7.69 6.11
C LYS A 43 -10.86 8.97 6.02
N LEU A 44 -9.61 8.86 5.55
CA LEU A 44 -8.71 9.98 5.30
C LEU A 44 -9.27 10.92 4.23
N LYS A 45 -9.75 10.39 3.09
CA LYS A 45 -10.43 11.21 2.08
C LYS A 45 -11.68 11.89 2.64
N PHE A 46 -12.49 11.16 3.41
CA PHE A 46 -13.71 11.70 4.00
C PHE A 46 -13.42 12.92 4.88
N HIS A 47 -12.48 12.80 5.82
CA HIS A 47 -12.13 13.91 6.71
C HIS A 47 -11.48 15.07 5.95
N HIS A 48 -10.58 14.78 5.01
CA HIS A 48 -9.96 15.84 4.21
C HIS A 48 -11.01 16.61 3.39
N LYS A 49 -11.99 15.93 2.77
CA LYS A 49 -13.10 16.59 2.05
C LYS A 49 -13.94 17.50 2.96
N GLN A 50 -14.12 17.13 4.23
CA GLN A 50 -14.81 17.99 5.20
C GLN A 50 -14.03 19.27 5.49
N GLU A 51 -12.70 19.18 5.65
CA GLU A 51 -11.85 20.35 5.87
C GLU A 51 -11.80 21.26 4.63
N VAL A 52 -11.69 20.67 3.44
CA VAL A 52 -11.76 21.41 2.17
C VAL A 52 -13.07 22.17 2.02
N LYS A 53 -14.20 21.53 2.36
CA LYS A 53 -15.52 22.17 2.34
C LYS A 53 -15.60 23.36 3.31
N LYS A 54 -14.96 23.28 4.47
CA LYS A 54 -14.92 24.42 5.42
C LYS A 54 -14.15 25.60 4.83
N GLN A 55 -13.04 25.37 4.15
CA GLN A 55 -12.27 26.42 3.50
C GLN A 55 -13.08 27.12 2.41
N TYR A 56 -13.73 26.34 1.54
CA TYR A 56 -14.63 26.88 0.52
C TYR A 56 -15.76 27.72 1.11
N ASN A 57 -16.38 27.27 2.21
CA ASN A 57 -17.47 28.00 2.86
C ASN A 57 -17.01 29.29 3.56
N GLN A 58 -15.72 29.43 3.86
CA GLN A 58 -15.15 30.59 4.57
C GLN A 58 -14.63 31.68 3.61
N ASP A 59 -14.35 31.35 2.36
CA ASP A 59 -13.84 32.29 1.35
C ASP A 59 -14.53 32.07 -0.01
N VAL A 60 -15.30 33.07 -0.44
CA VAL A 60 -16.05 33.05 -1.72
C VAL A 60 -15.12 33.03 -2.94
N ASN A 61 -13.87 33.45 -2.78
CA ASN A 61 -12.86 33.42 -3.85
C ASN A 61 -12.03 32.13 -3.85
N TRP A 62 -12.32 31.20 -2.94
CA TRP A 62 -11.57 29.95 -2.86
C TRP A 62 -11.81 29.10 -4.12
N VAL A 63 -10.72 28.60 -4.68
CA VAL A 63 -10.70 27.68 -5.83
C VAL A 63 -9.94 26.44 -5.40
N GLU A 64 -10.51 25.25 -5.63
CA GLU A 64 -9.88 23.99 -5.26
C GLU A 64 -8.54 23.82 -5.98
N PRO A 65 -7.42 23.72 -5.24
CA PRO A 65 -6.13 23.50 -5.86
C PRO A 65 -6.01 22.08 -6.44
N TYR A 66 -5.34 21.96 -7.58
CA TYR A 66 -5.09 20.67 -8.25
C TYR A 66 -4.46 19.59 -7.34
N TYR A 67 -3.64 19.97 -6.36
CA TYR A 67 -3.02 19.00 -5.46
C TYR A 67 -4.04 18.24 -4.60
N ILE A 68 -5.24 18.79 -4.36
CA ILE A 68 -6.31 18.14 -3.59
C ILE A 68 -6.92 17.01 -4.41
N GLU A 69 -7.25 17.26 -5.67
CA GLU A 69 -7.69 16.24 -6.61
C GLU A 69 -6.64 15.14 -6.72
N ARG A 70 -5.38 15.53 -6.96
CA ARG A 70 -4.27 14.58 -7.10
C ARG A 70 -4.06 13.74 -5.83
N PHE A 71 -4.25 14.31 -4.66
CA PHE A 71 -4.19 13.60 -3.39
C PHE A 71 -5.25 12.48 -3.33
N TYR A 72 -6.51 12.78 -3.68
CA TYR A 72 -7.56 11.76 -3.70
C TYR A 72 -7.30 10.67 -4.74
N GLU A 73 -6.80 11.04 -5.93
CA GLU A 73 -6.40 10.07 -6.94
C GLU A 73 -5.34 9.11 -6.40
N ILE A 74 -4.26 9.62 -5.78
CA ILE A 74 -3.18 8.79 -5.25
C ILE A 74 -3.70 7.82 -4.19
N VAL A 75 -4.60 8.28 -3.31
CA VAL A 75 -5.23 7.41 -2.31
C VAL A 75 -6.05 6.31 -3.00
N ASP A 76 -6.80 6.66 -4.05
CA ASP A 76 -7.62 5.70 -4.80
C ASP A 76 -6.80 4.68 -5.59
N GLU A 77 -5.55 4.97 -5.94
CA GLU A 77 -4.67 4.01 -6.60
C GLU A 77 -4.31 2.80 -5.71
N HIS A 78 -4.51 2.88 -4.39
CA HIS A 78 -4.28 1.77 -3.47
C HIS A 78 -5.43 0.77 -3.43
N ARG A 79 -6.57 1.07 -4.05
CA ARG A 79 -7.76 0.21 -4.08
C ARG A 79 -8.14 -0.11 -5.51
N SER A 80 -8.14 -1.40 -5.85
CA SER A 80 -8.73 -1.84 -7.12
C SER A 80 -10.24 -1.62 -7.12
N LYS A 81 -10.73 -0.92 -8.15
CA LYS A 81 -12.16 -0.71 -8.38
C LYS A 81 -12.79 -1.90 -9.09
N GLU A 82 -12.06 -2.53 -10.01
CA GLU A 82 -12.56 -3.68 -10.80
C GLU A 82 -12.74 -4.93 -9.93
N VAL A 83 -11.79 -5.21 -9.04
CA VAL A 83 -11.88 -6.36 -8.12
C VAL A 83 -12.95 -6.16 -7.03
N GLY A 84 -13.29 -4.91 -6.71
CA GLY A 84 -14.38 -4.58 -5.81
C GLY A 84 -14.24 -5.22 -4.41
N TYR A 85 -15.16 -6.10 -4.07
CA TYR A 85 -15.24 -6.76 -2.75
C TYR A 85 -14.43 -8.06 -2.65
N GLN A 86 -13.91 -8.59 -3.77
CA GLN A 86 -13.14 -9.85 -3.78
C GLN A 86 -11.68 -9.62 -3.39
N VAL A 87 -11.47 -9.11 -2.17
CA VAL A 87 -10.15 -8.66 -1.67
C VAL A 87 -9.13 -9.80 -1.60
N ASP A 88 -9.57 -11.05 -1.53
CA ASP A 88 -8.69 -12.23 -1.59
C ASP A 88 -7.96 -12.35 -2.94
N LEU A 89 -8.54 -11.84 -4.04
CA LEU A 89 -7.86 -11.77 -5.33
C LEU A 89 -6.67 -10.80 -5.29
N ILE A 90 -6.80 -9.68 -4.58
CA ILE A 90 -5.69 -8.74 -4.37
C ILE A 90 -4.61 -9.40 -3.52
N ALA A 91 -4.99 -10.14 -2.47
CA ALA A 91 -4.02 -10.85 -1.63
C ALA A 91 -3.21 -11.88 -2.44
N LYS A 92 -3.88 -12.68 -3.27
CA LYS A 92 -3.24 -13.64 -4.19
C LYS A 92 -2.36 -12.95 -5.23
N ALA A 93 -2.79 -11.79 -5.75
CA ALA A 93 -1.99 -11.01 -6.68
C ALA A 93 -0.75 -10.41 -6.00
N MET A 94 -0.83 -10.03 -4.72
CA MET A 94 0.34 -9.65 -3.92
C MET A 94 1.29 -10.83 -3.66
N ASP A 95 0.77 -12.05 -3.45
CA ASP A 95 1.61 -13.26 -3.38
C ASP A 95 2.39 -13.46 -4.69
N ALA A 96 1.71 -13.35 -5.84
CA ALA A 96 2.36 -13.42 -7.15
C ALA A 96 3.38 -12.28 -7.33
N PHE A 97 3.08 -11.06 -6.87
CA PHE A 97 4.00 -9.93 -6.91
C PHE A 97 5.29 -10.21 -6.14
N TYR A 98 5.20 -10.73 -4.91
CA TYR A 98 6.35 -11.03 -4.07
C TYR A 98 7.09 -12.33 -4.42
N SER A 99 6.55 -13.15 -5.31
CA SER A 99 7.27 -14.32 -5.85
C SER A 99 8.49 -13.93 -6.71
N ASN A 100 8.55 -12.68 -7.18
CA ASN A 100 9.71 -12.15 -7.88
C ASN A 100 10.75 -11.62 -6.87
N TYR A 101 12.00 -12.10 -7.00
CA TYR A 101 13.13 -11.71 -6.17
C TYR A 101 13.36 -10.19 -6.09
N ASP A 102 13.23 -9.49 -7.22
CA ASP A 102 13.45 -8.03 -7.32
C ASP A 102 12.39 -7.23 -6.55
N ASN A 103 11.29 -7.87 -6.16
CA ASN A 103 10.17 -7.23 -5.46
C ASN A 103 10.23 -7.42 -3.95
N THR A 104 11.15 -8.25 -3.44
CA THR A 104 11.11 -8.69 -2.04
C THR A 104 11.28 -7.58 -1.01
N ALA A 105 12.00 -6.51 -1.39
CA ALA A 105 12.24 -5.34 -0.56
C ALA A 105 11.19 -4.21 -0.72
N ILE A 106 10.26 -4.33 -1.68
CA ILE A 106 9.26 -3.28 -1.93
C ILE A 106 8.26 -3.24 -0.76
N PRO A 107 7.95 -2.08 -0.15
CA PRO A 107 7.00 -2.00 0.97
C PRO A 107 5.56 -2.39 0.60
N LEU A 108 4.83 -2.93 1.57
CA LEU A 108 3.46 -3.46 1.38
C LEU A 108 2.49 -2.44 0.73
N LEU A 109 2.49 -1.19 1.19
CA LEU A 109 1.61 -0.16 0.63
C LEU A 109 1.94 0.14 -0.84
N GLU A 110 3.23 0.16 -1.19
CA GLU A 110 3.67 0.42 -2.55
C GLU A 110 3.35 -0.78 -3.45
N SER A 111 3.54 -2.01 -2.96
CA SER A 111 3.10 -3.22 -3.67
C SER A 111 1.58 -3.26 -3.89
N LEU A 112 0.79 -2.91 -2.88
CA LEU A 112 -0.68 -2.92 -2.96
C LEU A 112 -1.18 -1.91 -4.00
N ARG A 113 -0.56 -0.73 -4.08
CA ARG A 113 -0.85 0.26 -5.12
C ARG A 113 -0.53 -0.27 -6.51
N ILE A 114 0.65 -0.86 -6.70
CA ILE A 114 1.07 -1.41 -8.00
C ILE A 114 0.12 -2.53 -8.44
N VAL A 115 -0.15 -3.48 -7.54
CA VAL A 115 -1.07 -4.60 -7.79
C VAL A 115 -2.47 -4.09 -8.08
N SER A 116 -3.00 -3.15 -7.30
CA SER A 116 -4.34 -2.59 -7.52
C SER A 116 -4.47 -1.91 -8.88
N LEU A 117 -3.45 -1.15 -9.29
CA LEU A 117 -3.40 -0.55 -10.62
C LEU A 117 -3.36 -1.59 -11.74
N ALA A 118 -2.58 -2.67 -11.57
CA ALA A 118 -2.51 -3.75 -12.54
C ALA A 118 -3.85 -4.49 -12.67
N GLN A 119 -4.52 -4.77 -11.55
CA GLN A 119 -5.84 -5.42 -11.51
C GLN A 119 -6.94 -4.54 -12.13
N ASP A 120 -6.80 -3.21 -12.03
CA ASP A 120 -7.68 -2.23 -12.72
C ASP A 120 -7.34 -2.03 -14.20
N GLY A 121 -6.44 -2.84 -14.79
CA GLY A 121 -6.02 -2.71 -16.19
C GLY A 121 -5.14 -1.51 -16.49
N LYS A 122 -4.68 -0.76 -15.48
CA LYS A 122 -3.78 0.41 -15.63
C LYS A 122 -2.32 -0.02 -15.73
N THR A 123 -2.04 -1.00 -16.59
CA THR A 123 -0.76 -1.72 -16.72
C THR A 123 0.43 -0.78 -16.90
N LYS A 124 0.38 0.15 -17.87
CA LYS A 124 1.47 1.11 -18.12
C LYS A 124 1.89 1.90 -16.87
N LYS A 125 0.92 2.28 -16.03
CA LYS A 125 1.17 3.04 -14.80
C LYS A 125 1.70 2.13 -13.69
N ALA A 126 1.14 0.93 -13.57
CA ALA A 126 1.62 -0.09 -12.65
C ALA A 126 3.09 -0.45 -12.96
N ASP A 127 3.43 -0.71 -14.22
CA ASP A 127 4.78 -1.06 -14.68
C ASP A 127 5.78 0.07 -14.39
N LEU A 128 5.39 1.32 -14.65
CA LEU A 128 6.22 2.47 -14.34
C LEU A 128 6.51 2.56 -12.82
N TYR A 129 5.52 2.29 -11.98
CA TYR A 129 5.72 2.29 -10.52
C TYR A 129 6.52 1.09 -10.05
N LEU A 130 6.33 -0.08 -10.64
CA LEU A 130 7.13 -1.27 -10.38
C LEU A 130 8.62 -0.99 -10.66
N LEU A 131 8.95 -0.49 -11.86
CA LEU A 131 10.34 -0.17 -12.23
C LEU A 131 10.97 0.88 -11.29
N LYS A 132 10.20 1.89 -10.88
CA LYS A 132 10.65 2.88 -9.91
C LYS A 132 10.89 2.27 -8.53
N ALA A 133 10.00 1.37 -8.09
CA ALA A 133 10.10 0.69 -6.82
C ALA A 133 11.30 -0.26 -6.80
N GLN A 134 11.48 -1.10 -7.82
CA GLN A 134 12.65 -2.00 -7.95
C GLN A 134 13.97 -1.23 -7.98
N LYS A 135 14.01 -0.07 -8.66
CA LYS A 135 15.20 0.80 -8.65
C LYS A 135 15.50 1.38 -7.26
N ARG A 136 14.45 1.69 -6.48
CA ARG A 136 14.56 2.31 -5.15
C ARG A 136 14.88 1.28 -4.07
N TYR A 137 14.19 0.14 -4.08
CA TYR A 137 14.28 -0.92 -3.09
C TYR A 137 15.04 -2.10 -3.69
N LYS A 138 16.36 -2.06 -3.55
CA LYS A 138 17.20 -3.20 -3.92
C LYS A 138 17.10 -4.27 -2.82
N PRO A 139 16.87 -5.55 -3.19
CA PRO A 139 16.90 -6.66 -2.25
C PRO A 139 18.27 -6.85 -1.58
#